data_AF-A0A7J4ITY1-F1
#
_entry.id   AF-A0A7J4ITY1-F1
#
_cell.length_a   1.000
_cell.length_b   1.000
_cell.length_c   1.000
_cell.angle_alpha   90.00
_cell.angle_beta   90.00
_cell.angle_gamma   90.00
#
_symmetry.space_group_name_H-M   'P 1'
#
loop_
_entity.id
_entity.type
_entity.pdbx_description
1 polymer ?
#
loop_
_entity_poly.entity_id
_entity_poly.type
_entity_poly.pdbx_seq_one_letter_code
_entity_poly.pdbx_strand_id
1 'polypeptide(L)'
;MEFKPKFVAWFFLVMLSVLVWAFFLNASGLGLTEAINIANFEETLRKIMSLEFLLLVLVFPITYSLVVVMAKAEGRIATYIITFLSLIFAGMLSLALFPKLLEFLALGMLYIISFFLVIEIAMLKFQELKAFVMVRSAGDSIGKSITVLGIGLFVLISFTVLANQEEFVKGFEDKVFSLAAGDSSEMNLEGLSADLIAGTQLQTIQQIKGMQQYQPLTGKDDVEVQTFLLAINELEEVVGSQQYREQLKENIRRESGNSQPAERFRSTFETIKSQIPFFVLIEKYFWLITAISFTSIFFLVGGIIIKPLGMLYAGLFDLVLSLISPKVTAQQKLREAE
;
A
#
# COMPACT_ATOMS: atom_id res chain seq x y z
N MET A 1 -5.95 38.35 23.52
CA MET A 1 -6.70 37.10 23.34
C MET A 1 -6.72 36.40 24.69
N GLU A 2 -7.84 36.41 25.40
CA GLU A 2 -7.99 35.55 26.59
C GLU A 2 -8.11 34.10 26.11
N PHE A 3 -7.16 33.26 26.49
CA PHE A 3 -7.24 31.81 26.25
C PHE A 3 -8.41 31.26 27.05
N LYS A 4 -9.55 31.05 26.38
CA LYS A 4 -10.71 30.43 27.02
C LYS A 4 -10.33 29.02 27.46
N PRO A 5 -10.75 28.55 28.66
CA PRO A 5 -10.38 27.22 29.17
C PRO A 5 -10.75 26.07 28.21
N LYS A 6 -11.78 26.24 27.37
CA LYS A 6 -12.14 25.29 26.31
C LYS A 6 -11.07 25.16 25.21
N PHE A 7 -10.41 26.26 24.83
CA PHE A 7 -9.32 26.23 23.85
C PHE A 7 -8.18 25.35 24.34
N VAL A 8 -7.79 25.53 25.60
CA VAL A 8 -6.69 24.79 26.23
C VAL A 8 -7.04 23.29 26.30
N ALA A 9 -8.28 22.96 26.68
CA ALA A 9 -8.73 21.57 26.72
C ALA A 9 -8.66 20.89 25.34
N TRP A 10 -9.20 21.53 24.29
CA TRP A 10 -9.14 20.99 22.93
C TRP A 10 -7.71 20.82 22.42
N PHE A 11 -6.85 21.81 22.68
CA PHE A 11 -5.44 21.75 22.34
C PHE A 11 -4.77 20.51 22.95
N PHE A 12 -4.92 20.29 24.26
CA PHE A 12 -4.33 19.14 24.93
C PHE A 12 -4.94 17.82 24.48
N LEU A 13 -6.25 17.75 24.20
CA LEU A 13 -6.88 16.52 23.71
C LEU A 13 -6.33 16.08 22.35
N VAL A 14 -6.22 17.01 21.39
CA VAL A 14 -5.64 16.72 20.06
C VAL A 14 -4.15 16.42 20.18
N MET A 15 -3.41 17.17 20.99
CA MET A 15 -1.99 16.93 21.19
C MET A 15 -1.72 15.55 21.81
N LEU A 16 -2.46 15.18 22.86
CA LEU A 16 -2.34 13.89 23.52
C LEU A 16 -2.75 12.75 22.59
N SER A 17 -3.83 12.89 21.82
CA SER A 17 -4.23 11.83 20.89
C SER A 17 -3.14 11.56 19.85
N VAL A 18 -2.46 12.62 19.39
CA VAL A 18 -1.32 12.50 18.46
C VAL A 18 -0.13 11.81 19.11
N LEU A 19 0.24 12.21 20.32
CA LEU A 19 1.35 11.59 21.06
C LEU A 19 1.10 10.10 21.34
N VAL A 20 -0.14 9.72 21.67
CA VAL A 20 -0.48 8.32 21.95
C VAL A 20 -0.35 7.47 20.68
N TRP A 21 -0.88 7.91 19.55
CA TRP A 21 -0.72 7.11 18.32
C TRP A 21 0.73 7.14 17.82
N ALA A 22 1.46 8.24 18.00
CA ALA A 22 2.90 8.31 17.67
C ALA A 22 3.73 7.34 18.53
N PHE A 23 3.40 7.21 19.81
CA PHE A 23 4.00 6.20 20.69
C PHE A 23 3.77 4.78 20.16
N PHE A 24 2.54 4.42 19.80
CA PHE A 24 2.24 3.09 19.26
C PHE A 24 2.90 2.82 17.91
N LEU A 25 2.99 3.84 17.04
CA LEU A 25 3.75 3.73 15.79
C LEU A 25 5.22 3.41 16.07
N ASN A 26 5.86 4.14 16.97
CA ASN A 26 7.24 3.87 17.37
C ASN A 26 7.40 2.49 18.05
N ALA A 27 6.48 2.14 18.95
CA ALA A 27 6.51 0.87 19.69
C ALA A 27 6.31 -0.35 18.78
N SER A 28 5.54 -0.22 17.69
CA SER A 28 5.38 -1.29 16.69
C SER A 28 6.69 -1.67 15.99
N GLY A 29 7.71 -0.80 16.07
CA GLY A 29 9.01 -1.00 15.44
C GLY A 29 8.95 -0.98 13.91
N LEU A 30 7.84 -0.57 13.31
CA LEU A 30 7.67 -0.47 11.86
C LEU A 30 8.36 0.79 11.33
N GLY A 31 9.47 0.63 10.61
CA GLY A 31 10.08 1.69 9.80
C GLY A 31 9.43 1.81 8.43
N LEU A 32 9.48 2.98 7.80
CA LEU A 32 8.87 3.20 6.49
C LEU A 32 9.65 2.46 5.40
N THR A 33 10.98 2.54 5.44
CA THR A 33 11.87 1.85 4.49
C THR A 33 11.78 0.34 4.64
N GLU A 34 11.73 -0.15 5.89
CA GLU A 34 11.53 -1.56 6.20
C GLU A 34 10.18 -2.06 5.70
N ALA A 35 9.12 -1.27 5.88
CA ALA A 35 7.79 -1.62 5.43
C ALA A 35 7.74 -1.77 3.90
N ILE A 36 8.37 -0.85 3.15
CA ILE A 36 8.36 -0.86 1.67
C ILE A 36 9.21 -2.01 1.11
N ASN A 37 10.24 -2.47 1.84
CA ASN A 37 11.12 -3.53 1.36
C ASN A 37 10.45 -4.91 1.46
N ILE A 38 10.12 -5.49 0.30
CA ILE A 38 9.47 -6.82 0.21
C ILE A 38 10.36 -7.93 0.81
N ALA A 39 11.68 -7.76 0.87
CA ALA A 39 12.56 -8.73 1.52
C ALA A 39 12.18 -8.97 2.99
N ASN A 40 11.67 -7.93 3.65
CA ASN A 40 11.25 -7.96 5.05
C ASN A 40 9.76 -8.25 5.21
N PHE A 41 9.05 -8.72 4.18
CA PHE A 41 7.59 -8.89 4.20
C PHE A 41 7.09 -9.70 5.41
N GLU A 42 7.77 -10.78 5.79
CA GLU A 42 7.39 -11.59 6.95
C GLU A 42 7.53 -10.80 8.27
N GLU A 43 8.63 -10.06 8.44
CA GLU A 43 8.85 -9.22 9.62
C GLU A 43 7.85 -8.05 9.65
N THR A 44 7.62 -7.41 8.51
CA THR A 44 6.62 -6.35 8.32
C THR A 44 5.22 -6.86 8.66
N LEU A 45 4.84 -8.07 8.23
CA LEU A 45 3.57 -8.69 8.61
C LEU A 45 3.50 -8.94 10.12
N ARG A 46 4.56 -9.46 10.75
CA ARG A 46 4.60 -9.66 12.20
C ARG A 46 4.43 -8.33 12.95
N LYS A 47 5.06 -7.26 12.48
CA LYS A 47 4.92 -5.90 13.05
C LYS A 47 3.51 -5.35 12.84
N ILE A 48 2.89 -5.54 11.68
CA ILE A 48 1.50 -5.12 11.41
C ILE A 48 0.49 -5.91 12.26
N MET A 49 0.77 -7.18 12.56
CA MET A 49 -0.06 -8.02 13.42
C MET A 49 0.24 -7.87 14.92
N SER A 50 1.22 -7.03 15.28
CA SER A 50 1.58 -6.77 16.68
C SER A 50 0.44 -6.06 17.42
N LEU A 51 0.39 -6.26 18.74
CA LEU A 51 -0.60 -5.59 19.58
C LEU A 51 -0.44 -4.06 19.49
N GLU A 52 0.80 -3.59 19.44
CA GLU A 52 1.17 -2.20 19.31
C GLU A 52 0.60 -1.58 18.04
N PHE A 53 0.69 -2.26 16.89
CA PHE A 53 0.12 -1.78 15.63
C PHE A 53 -1.41 -1.83 15.63
N LEU A 54 -2.02 -2.86 16.25
CA LEU A 54 -3.47 -2.91 16.40
C LEU A 54 -4.00 -1.76 17.27
N LEU A 55 -3.28 -1.41 18.35
CA LEU A 55 -3.59 -0.26 19.19
C LEU A 55 -3.37 1.07 18.45
N LEU A 56 -2.34 1.16 17.60
CA LEU A 56 -2.16 2.29 16.67
C LEU A 56 -3.40 2.48 15.80
N VAL A 57 -3.87 1.41 15.12
CA VAL A 57 -5.04 1.44 14.23
C VAL A 57 -6.31 1.85 14.99
N LEU A 58 -6.44 1.45 16.26
CA LEU A 58 -7.56 1.81 17.12
C LEU A 58 -7.53 3.29 17.54
N VAL A 59 -6.36 3.82 17.91
CA VAL A 59 -6.23 5.18 18.45
C VAL A 59 -6.08 6.25 17.36
N PHE A 60 -5.47 5.92 16.23
CA PHE A 60 -5.22 6.86 15.13
C PHE A 60 -6.47 7.65 14.66
N PRO A 61 -7.67 7.05 14.50
CA PRO A 61 -8.88 7.76 14.10
C PRO A 61 -9.38 8.78 15.14
N ILE A 62 -9.00 8.67 16.41
CA ILE A 62 -9.47 9.55 17.49
C ILE A 62 -9.15 11.01 17.21
N THR A 63 -7.95 11.30 16.70
CA THR A 63 -7.53 12.67 16.36
C THR A 63 -8.45 13.29 15.30
N TYR A 64 -8.80 12.53 14.26
CA TYR A 64 -9.75 12.98 13.24
C TYR A 64 -11.13 13.25 13.83
N SER A 65 -11.63 12.34 14.66
CA SER A 65 -12.93 12.50 15.32
C SER A 65 -12.97 13.73 16.21
N LEU A 66 -11.93 13.97 17.01
CA LEU A 66 -11.83 15.16 17.86
C LEU A 66 -11.86 16.45 17.03
N VAL A 67 -11.14 16.50 15.91
CA VAL A 67 -11.13 17.68 15.03
C VAL A 67 -12.50 17.92 14.39
N VAL A 68 -13.19 16.87 13.94
CA VAL A 68 -14.55 17.00 13.38
C VAL A 68 -15.55 17.50 14.45
N VAL A 69 -15.45 17.00 15.68
CA VAL A 69 -16.30 17.44 16.81
C VAL A 69 -16.01 18.89 17.15
N MET A 70 -14.73 19.26 17.24
CA MET A 70 -14.29 20.62 17.49
C MET A 70 -14.76 21.59 16.41
N ALA A 71 -14.75 21.18 15.13
CA ALA A 71 -15.29 21.97 14.02
C ALA A 71 -16.75 22.35 14.24
N LYS A 72 -17.57 21.41 14.74
CA LYS A 72 -18.98 21.65 15.09
C LYS A 72 -19.12 22.56 16.33
N ALA A 73 -18.29 22.37 17.35
CA ALA A 73 -18.44 23.02 18.65
C ALA A 73 -17.89 24.46 18.71
N GLU A 74 -16.71 24.69 18.12
CA GLU A 74 -15.97 25.97 18.22
C GLU A 74 -15.97 26.74 16.89
N GLY A 75 -16.35 26.09 15.79
CA GLY A 75 -16.37 26.68 14.45
C GLY A 75 -15.02 26.65 13.73
N ARG A 76 -15.06 27.01 12.44
CA ARG A 76 -13.97 26.81 11.46
C ARG A 76 -12.62 27.42 11.88
N ILE A 77 -12.58 28.72 12.18
CA ILE A 77 -11.32 29.46 12.44
C ILE A 77 -10.65 28.96 13.73
N ALA A 78 -11.42 28.77 14.81
CA ALA A 78 -10.88 28.27 16.07
C ALA A 78 -10.31 26.86 15.90
N THR A 79 -11.02 25.99 15.17
CA THR A 79 -10.61 24.61 14.89
C THR A 79 -9.30 24.57 14.11
N TYR A 80 -9.12 25.45 13.11
CA TYR A 80 -7.86 25.57 12.39
C TYR A 80 -6.69 25.89 13.29
N ILE A 81 -6.82 26.95 14.10
CA ILE A 81 -5.75 27.41 14.98
C ILE A 81 -5.39 26.33 16.00
N ILE A 82 -6.38 25.75 16.67
CA ILE A 82 -6.16 24.71 17.69
C ILE A 82 -5.52 23.48 17.06
N THR A 83 -6.06 22.97 15.95
CA THR A 83 -5.55 21.76 15.29
C THR A 83 -4.12 21.96 14.81
N PHE A 84 -3.84 23.06 14.13
CA PHE A 84 -2.51 23.35 13.61
C PHE A 84 -1.46 23.48 14.71
N LEU A 85 -1.76 24.24 15.77
CA LEU A 85 -0.86 24.36 16.92
C LEU A 85 -0.66 23.00 17.60
N SER A 86 -1.73 22.25 17.83
CA SER A 86 -1.64 20.94 18.50
C SER A 86 -0.79 19.95 17.70
N LEU A 87 -0.96 19.92 16.37
CA LEU A 87 -0.21 19.03 15.49
C LEU A 87 1.27 19.40 15.40
N ILE A 88 1.62 20.71 15.37
CA ILE A 88 3.01 21.15 15.39
C ILE A 88 3.67 20.76 16.71
N PHE A 89 3.06 21.11 17.84
CA PHE A 89 3.61 20.80 19.16
C PHE A 89 3.72 19.29 19.40
N ALA A 90 2.67 18.53 19.06
CA ALA A 90 2.71 17.08 19.14
C ALA A 90 3.74 16.48 18.20
N GLY A 91 3.88 17.00 16.98
CA GLY A 91 4.88 16.55 16.00
C GLY A 91 6.30 16.78 16.48
N MET A 92 6.63 17.99 16.95
CA MET A 92 7.94 18.31 17.52
C MET A 92 8.25 17.43 18.73
N LEU A 93 7.29 17.25 19.65
CA LEU A 93 7.47 16.43 20.84
C LEU A 93 7.60 14.93 20.48
N SER A 94 6.83 14.45 19.51
CA SER A 94 6.93 13.07 19.02
C SER A 94 8.30 12.80 18.40
N LEU A 95 8.83 13.71 17.58
CA LEU A 95 10.16 13.58 16.99
C LEU A 95 11.28 13.65 18.04
N ALA A 96 11.11 14.47 19.08
CA ALA A 96 12.05 14.55 20.19
C ALA A 96 12.07 13.28 21.05
N LEU A 97 10.90 12.66 21.28
CA LEU A 97 10.75 11.45 22.10
C LEU A 97 11.05 10.16 21.32
N PHE A 98 10.77 10.14 20.02
CA PHE A 98 10.81 8.94 19.18
C PHE A 98 11.61 9.21 17.89
N PRO A 99 12.95 9.11 17.92
CA PRO A 99 13.80 9.44 16.77
C PRO A 99 13.50 8.63 15.50
N LYS A 100 13.00 7.39 15.64
CA LYS A 100 12.59 6.55 14.49
C LYS A 100 11.47 7.18 13.66
N LEU A 101 10.67 8.09 14.23
CA LEU A 101 9.60 8.78 13.51
C LEU A 101 10.12 9.76 12.44
N LEU A 102 11.43 10.04 12.40
CA LEU A 102 12.03 10.85 11.34
C LEU A 102 11.80 10.24 9.94
N GLU A 103 11.73 8.92 9.82
CA GLU A 103 11.41 8.24 8.55
C GLU A 103 10.01 8.59 8.03
N PHE A 104 9.10 8.96 8.94
CA PHE A 104 7.71 9.29 8.62
C PHE A 104 7.47 10.79 8.44
N LEU A 105 8.51 11.63 8.44
CA LEU A 105 8.37 13.10 8.43
C LEU A 105 7.55 13.60 7.24
N ALA A 106 7.81 13.08 6.04
CA ALA A 106 7.07 13.46 4.84
C ALA A 106 5.58 13.03 4.91
N LEU A 107 5.29 11.85 5.46
CA LEU A 107 3.91 11.42 5.73
C LEU A 107 3.26 12.27 6.84
N GLY A 108 4.02 12.69 7.84
CA GLY A 108 3.58 13.62 8.89
C GLY A 108 3.16 14.98 8.33
N MET A 109 3.90 15.52 7.35
CA MET A 109 3.52 16.75 6.66
C MET A 109 2.22 16.59 5.87
N LEU A 110 2.06 15.48 5.15
CA LEU A 110 0.80 15.14 4.47
C LEU A 110 -0.37 14.97 5.45
N TYR A 111 -0.11 14.36 6.62
CA TYR A 111 -1.07 14.22 7.70
C TYR A 111 -1.57 15.58 8.21
N ILE A 112 -0.67 16.54 8.45
CA ILE A 112 -1.04 17.91 8.85
C ILE A 112 -1.91 18.58 7.78
N ILE A 113 -1.51 18.49 6.51
CA ILE A 113 -2.28 19.07 5.40
C ILE A 113 -3.66 18.42 5.30
N SER A 114 -3.78 17.12 5.57
CA SER A 114 -5.05 16.40 5.49
C SER A 114 -6.12 16.97 6.44
N PHE A 115 -5.75 17.54 7.59
CA PHE A 115 -6.71 18.14 8.51
C PHE A 115 -7.37 19.40 7.99
N PHE A 116 -6.71 20.14 7.09
CA PHE A 116 -7.37 21.28 6.45
C PHE A 116 -8.57 20.81 5.63
N LEU A 117 -8.41 19.73 4.88
CA LEU A 117 -9.51 19.12 4.13
C LEU A 117 -10.59 18.57 5.05
N VAL A 118 -10.22 17.95 6.17
CA VAL A 118 -11.19 17.43 7.15
C VAL A 118 -12.08 18.55 7.67
N ILE A 119 -11.48 19.68 8.07
CA ILE A 119 -12.22 20.83 8.61
C ILE A 119 -13.16 21.41 7.55
N GLU A 120 -12.69 21.64 6.32
CA GLU A 120 -13.53 22.17 5.24
C GLU A 120 -14.72 21.25 4.92
N ILE A 121 -14.44 19.97 4.72
CA ILE A 121 -15.47 19.01 4.31
C ILE A 121 -16.47 18.79 5.45
N ALA A 122 -16.01 18.71 6.70
CA ALA A 122 -16.90 18.60 7.84
C ALA A 122 -17.83 19.82 7.95
N MET A 123 -17.30 21.04 7.82
CA MET A 123 -18.09 22.28 7.89
C MET A 123 -19.12 22.38 6.77
N LEU A 124 -18.77 22.01 5.54
CA LEU A 124 -19.72 21.93 4.43
C LEU A 124 -20.82 20.90 4.72
N LYS A 125 -20.44 19.71 5.18
CA LYS A 125 -21.40 18.64 5.46
C LYS A 125 -22.30 18.94 6.66
N PHE A 126 -21.85 19.69 7.65
CA PHE A 126 -22.70 20.16 8.74
C PHE A 126 -23.83 21.09 8.27
N GLN A 127 -23.65 21.80 7.15
CA GLN A 127 -24.68 22.67 6.58
C GLN A 127 -25.63 21.92 5.64
N GLU A 128 -25.15 20.90 4.94
CA GLU A 128 -25.92 20.15 3.95
C GLU A 128 -26.81 19.05 4.55
N LEU A 129 -26.36 18.43 5.65
CA LEU A 129 -26.97 17.22 6.18
C LEU A 129 -28.02 17.51 7.25
N LYS A 130 -29.19 16.85 7.12
CA LYS A 130 -30.33 17.02 8.04
C LYS A 130 -30.45 15.93 9.11
N ALA A 131 -29.80 14.78 8.94
CA ALA A 131 -29.90 13.64 9.85
C ALA A 131 -28.55 12.94 10.01
N PHE A 132 -28.26 12.45 11.22
CA PHE A 132 -26.97 11.85 11.62
C PHE A 132 -25.77 12.70 11.21
N VAL A 133 -25.93 14.03 11.36
CA VAL A 133 -25.02 15.04 10.80
C VAL A 133 -23.59 14.78 11.25
N MET A 134 -23.37 14.48 12.53
CA MET A 134 -22.04 14.22 13.08
C MET A 134 -21.33 13.01 12.46
N VAL A 135 -22.00 11.85 12.48
CA VAL A 135 -21.44 10.58 12.01
C VAL A 135 -21.17 10.64 10.51
N ARG A 136 -22.08 11.25 9.73
CA ARG A 136 -21.93 11.39 8.28
C ARG A 136 -20.87 12.40 7.89
N SER A 137 -20.82 13.56 8.55
CA SER A 137 -19.75 14.55 8.33
C SER A 137 -18.38 13.96 8.66
N ALA A 138 -18.25 13.20 9.75
CA ALA A 138 -17.02 12.49 10.08
C ALA A 138 -16.65 11.46 9.01
N GLY A 139 -17.61 10.63 8.56
CA GLY A 139 -17.35 9.61 7.54
C GLY A 139 -16.87 10.19 6.21
N ASP A 140 -17.48 11.28 5.74
CA ASP A 140 -17.12 11.91 4.47
C ASP A 140 -15.77 12.65 4.57
N SER A 141 -15.57 13.44 5.62
CA SER A 141 -14.31 14.19 5.83
C SER A 141 -13.11 13.26 6.04
N ILE A 142 -13.24 12.24 6.88
CA ILE A 142 -12.19 11.25 7.12
C ILE A 142 -11.92 10.45 5.85
N GLY A 143 -12.97 9.99 5.14
CA GLY A 143 -12.80 9.25 3.89
C GLY A 143 -12.01 10.03 2.84
N LYS A 144 -12.31 11.33 2.68
CA LYS A 144 -11.59 12.20 1.74
C LYS A 144 -10.15 12.48 2.20
N SER A 145 -9.91 12.62 3.50
CA SER A 145 -8.56 12.75 4.03
C SER A 145 -7.71 11.50 3.77
N ILE A 146 -8.28 10.30 3.92
CA ILE A 146 -7.65 9.03 3.59
C ILE A 146 -7.34 8.97 2.09
N THR A 147 -8.24 9.44 1.21
CA THR A 147 -7.94 9.50 -0.22
C THR A 147 -6.69 10.33 -0.51
N VAL A 148 -6.58 11.52 0.09
CA VAL A 148 -5.42 12.41 -0.11
C VAL A 148 -4.15 11.83 0.49
N LEU A 149 -4.23 11.24 1.68
CA LEU A 149 -3.10 10.54 2.28
C LEU A 149 -2.64 9.35 1.45
N GLY A 150 -3.56 8.59 0.86
CA GLY A 150 -3.22 7.46 -0.01
C GLY A 150 -2.56 7.91 -1.30
N ILE A 151 -3.04 9.01 -1.91
CA ILE A 151 -2.37 9.60 -3.08
C ILE A 151 -0.95 10.09 -2.70
N GLY A 152 -0.80 10.73 -1.55
CA GLY A 152 0.50 11.18 -1.06
C GLY A 152 1.45 10.02 -0.77
N LEU A 153 0.95 8.95 -0.14
CA LEU A 153 1.69 7.71 0.11
C LEU A 153 2.11 7.04 -1.19
N PHE A 154 1.21 6.97 -2.18
CA PHE A 154 1.52 6.45 -3.51
C PHE A 154 2.68 7.19 -4.15
N VAL A 155 2.64 8.53 -4.16
CA VAL A 155 3.68 9.38 -4.72
C VAL A 155 5.00 9.18 -3.97
N LEU A 156 4.96 9.16 -2.64
CA LEU A 156 6.15 9.00 -1.80
C LEU A 156 6.82 7.64 -2.02
N ILE A 157 6.05 6.55 -2.01
CA ILE A 157 6.58 5.20 -2.26
C ILE A 157 7.09 5.09 -3.69
N SER A 158 6.36 5.62 -4.68
CA SER A 158 6.79 5.61 -6.08
C SER A 158 8.16 6.24 -6.25
N PHE A 159 8.38 7.45 -5.70
CA PHE A 159 9.67 8.11 -5.78
C PHE A 159 10.77 7.40 -4.98
N THR A 160 10.45 6.89 -3.79
CA THR A 160 11.41 6.19 -2.93
C THR A 160 11.91 4.90 -3.59
N VAL A 161 11.00 4.11 -4.18
CA VAL A 161 11.35 2.87 -4.86
C VAL A 161 12.01 3.15 -6.21
N LEU A 162 11.53 4.14 -6.98
CA LEU A 162 12.14 4.52 -8.25
C LEU A 162 13.60 4.98 -8.07
N ALA A 163 13.89 5.73 -7.00
CA ALA A 163 15.25 6.20 -6.71
C ALA A 163 16.22 5.06 -6.32
N ASN A 164 15.71 3.95 -5.80
CA ASN A 164 16.51 2.82 -5.30
C ASN A 164 16.07 1.49 -5.95
N GLN A 165 15.64 1.54 -7.22
CA GLN A 165 14.92 0.45 -7.87
C GLN A 165 15.74 -0.84 -7.91
N GLU A 166 17.05 -0.76 -8.18
CA GLU A 166 17.95 -1.91 -8.21
C GLU A 166 18.01 -2.63 -6.85
N GLU A 167 18.07 -1.88 -5.75
CA GLU A 167 18.14 -2.44 -4.39
C GLU A 167 16.84 -3.17 -4.03
N PHE A 168 15.69 -2.53 -4.29
CA PHE A 168 14.39 -3.11 -3.99
C PHE A 168 14.05 -4.32 -4.87
N VAL A 169 14.41 -4.29 -6.16
CA VAL A 169 14.25 -5.42 -7.08
C VAL A 169 15.12 -6.59 -6.63
N LYS A 170 16.38 -6.33 -6.29
CA LYS A 170 17.28 -7.38 -5.79
C LYS A 170 16.77 -8.00 -4.49
N GLY A 171 16.27 -7.20 -3.56
CA GLY A 171 15.66 -7.70 -2.32
C GLY A 171 14.41 -8.56 -2.58
N PHE A 172 13.60 -8.21 -3.58
CA PHE A 172 12.49 -9.04 -4.03
C PHE A 172 12.96 -10.37 -4.60
N GLU A 173 13.97 -10.36 -5.47
CA GLU A 173 14.54 -11.57 -6.09
C GLU A 173 15.16 -12.50 -5.05
N ASP A 174 15.96 -11.97 -4.13
CA ASP A 174 16.58 -12.73 -3.05
C ASP A 174 15.50 -13.37 -2.14
N LYS A 175 14.36 -12.69 -1.94
CA LYS A 175 13.26 -13.23 -1.14
C LYS A 175 12.48 -14.31 -1.88
N VAL A 176 12.13 -14.09 -3.15
CA VAL A 176 11.54 -15.13 -4.02
C VAL A 176 12.45 -16.35 -4.06
N PHE A 177 13.76 -16.13 -4.18
CA PHE A 177 14.76 -17.17 -4.14
C PHE A 177 14.70 -17.96 -2.82
N SER A 178 14.74 -17.27 -1.68
CA SER A 178 14.70 -17.92 -0.36
C SER A 178 13.41 -18.70 -0.10
N LEU A 179 12.27 -18.23 -0.62
CA LEU A 179 10.96 -18.88 -0.46
C LEU A 179 10.83 -20.11 -1.35
N ALA A 180 11.32 -20.02 -2.59
CA ALA A 180 11.31 -21.14 -3.52
C ALA A 180 12.34 -22.22 -3.15
N ALA A 181 13.46 -21.82 -2.55
CA ALA A 181 14.52 -22.73 -2.11
C ALA A 181 14.29 -23.38 -0.73
N GLY A 182 13.20 -23.05 -0.01
CA GLY A 182 13.00 -23.45 1.40
C GLY A 182 13.18 -24.95 1.66
N ASP A 183 13.85 -25.31 2.77
CA ASP A 183 14.14 -26.62 3.45
C ASP A 183 14.27 -27.92 2.61
N SER A 184 14.16 -27.86 1.30
CA SER A 184 13.98 -28.99 0.42
C SER A 184 15.21 -29.17 -0.45
N SER A 185 16.06 -30.07 0.02
CA SER A 185 17.06 -30.79 -0.78
C SER A 185 16.48 -31.61 -1.95
N GLU A 186 15.20 -31.46 -2.32
CA GLU A 186 14.50 -32.32 -3.27
C GLU A 186 13.45 -31.63 -4.17
N MET A 187 13.41 -30.30 -4.26
CA MET A 187 12.54 -29.69 -5.27
C MET A 187 13.15 -29.89 -6.66
N ASN A 188 12.46 -30.62 -7.55
CA ASN A 188 12.87 -30.86 -8.96
C ASN A 188 12.71 -29.58 -9.79
N LEU A 189 13.48 -28.56 -9.40
CA LEU A 189 13.47 -27.21 -9.92
C LEU A 189 13.86 -27.19 -11.40
N GLU A 190 14.75 -28.09 -11.81
CA GLU A 190 15.12 -28.31 -13.21
C GLU A 190 13.89 -28.66 -14.05
N GLY A 191 13.02 -29.53 -13.55
CA GLY A 191 11.77 -29.89 -14.22
C GLY A 191 10.77 -28.75 -14.27
N LEU A 192 10.57 -28.03 -13.16
CA LEU A 192 9.65 -26.90 -13.09
C LEU A 192 10.10 -25.74 -14.00
N SER A 193 11.41 -25.55 -14.12
CA SER A 193 12.05 -24.56 -15.00
C SER A 193 11.92 -24.94 -16.47
N ALA A 194 12.20 -26.20 -16.81
CA ALA A 194 12.01 -26.71 -18.16
C ALA A 194 10.54 -26.62 -18.61
N ASP A 195 9.60 -26.91 -17.71
CA ASP A 195 8.17 -26.80 -17.99
C ASP A 195 7.73 -25.34 -18.20
N LEU A 196 8.27 -24.38 -17.43
CA LEU A 196 8.02 -22.95 -17.60
C LEU A 196 8.57 -22.41 -18.92
N ILE A 197 9.82 -22.75 -19.26
CA ILE A 197 10.46 -22.33 -20.51
C ILE A 197 9.70 -22.91 -21.71
N ALA A 198 9.43 -24.22 -21.71
CA ALA A 198 8.68 -24.88 -22.78
C ALA A 198 7.27 -24.31 -22.90
N GLY A 199 6.57 -24.09 -21.79
CA GLY A 199 5.23 -23.50 -21.77
C GLY A 199 5.20 -22.08 -22.34
N THR A 200 6.19 -21.25 -22.00
CA THR A 200 6.28 -19.86 -22.48
C THR A 200 6.59 -19.80 -23.98
N GLN A 201 7.52 -20.64 -24.47
CA GLN A 201 7.82 -20.71 -25.90
C GLN A 201 6.63 -21.22 -26.71
N LEU A 202 5.91 -22.24 -26.21
CA LEU A 202 4.69 -22.73 -26.84
C LEU A 202 3.62 -21.64 -26.93
N GLN A 203 3.44 -20.86 -25.86
CA GLN A 203 2.52 -19.73 -25.84
C GLN A 203 2.93 -18.64 -26.85
N THR A 204 4.22 -18.38 -27.01
CA THR A 204 4.74 -17.43 -27.99
C THR A 204 4.47 -17.90 -29.42
N ILE A 205 4.68 -19.20 -29.70
CA ILE A 205 4.36 -19.78 -31.01
C ILE A 205 2.85 -19.67 -31.31
N GLN A 206 2.00 -19.96 -30.32
CA GLN A 206 0.55 -19.81 -30.46
C GLN A 206 0.14 -18.34 -30.69
N GLN A 207 0.78 -17.40 -30.02
CA GLN A 207 0.55 -15.97 -30.26
C GLN A 207 0.95 -15.56 -31.67
N ILE A 208 2.12 -15.99 -32.16
CA ILE A 208 2.57 -15.75 -33.54
C ILE A 208 1.55 -16.29 -34.53
N LYS A 209 1.06 -17.53 -34.34
CA LYS A 209 0.01 -18.13 -35.18
C LYS A 209 -1.32 -17.37 -35.14
N GLY A 210 -1.60 -16.70 -34.01
CA GLY A 210 -2.77 -15.84 -33.83
C GLY A 210 -2.63 -14.43 -34.41
N MET A 211 -1.45 -14.01 -34.87
CA MET A 211 -1.23 -12.65 -35.38
C MET A 211 -1.93 -12.43 -36.73
N GLN A 212 -2.49 -11.23 -36.92
CA GLN A 212 -3.12 -10.82 -38.19
C GLN A 212 -2.17 -10.83 -39.37
N GLN A 213 -0.86 -10.73 -39.13
CA GLN A 213 0.18 -10.81 -40.16
C GLN A 213 0.54 -12.25 -40.53
N TYR A 214 0.31 -13.22 -39.62
CA TYR A 214 0.63 -14.63 -39.83
C TYR A 214 -0.52 -15.37 -40.55
N GLN A 215 -1.76 -15.08 -40.18
CA GLN A 215 -2.97 -15.72 -40.76
C GLN A 215 -3.04 -15.65 -42.30
N PRO A 216 -2.68 -14.54 -42.98
CA PRO A 216 -2.71 -14.50 -44.44
C PRO A 216 -1.60 -15.32 -45.11
N LEU A 217 -0.54 -15.68 -44.36
CA LEU A 217 0.57 -16.47 -44.89
C LEU A 217 0.15 -17.93 -45.11
N THR A 218 -0.80 -18.46 -44.31
CA THR A 218 -1.27 -19.85 -44.43
C THR A 218 -2.02 -20.15 -45.72
N GLY A 219 -2.45 -19.12 -46.46
CA GLY A 219 -3.13 -19.24 -47.75
C GLY A 219 -2.27 -18.90 -48.98
N LYS A 220 -0.95 -18.70 -48.81
CA LYS A 220 -0.04 -18.41 -49.93
C LYS A 220 0.70 -19.67 -50.38
N ASP A 221 0.72 -19.92 -51.69
CA ASP A 221 1.45 -21.05 -52.32
C ASP A 221 2.92 -20.72 -52.65
N ASP A 222 3.49 -19.74 -51.96
CA ASP A 222 4.91 -19.40 -52.12
C ASP A 222 5.77 -20.43 -51.38
N VAL A 223 6.79 -20.97 -52.06
CA VAL A 223 7.68 -22.02 -51.53
C VAL A 223 8.40 -21.55 -50.25
N GLU A 224 8.82 -20.28 -50.18
CA GLU A 224 9.49 -19.74 -48.99
C GLU A 224 8.51 -19.59 -47.83
N VAL A 225 7.27 -19.21 -48.12
CA VAL A 225 6.21 -19.08 -47.11
C VAL A 225 5.79 -20.45 -46.58
N GLN A 226 5.63 -21.45 -47.44
CA GLN A 226 5.32 -22.82 -47.03
C GLN A 226 6.45 -23.42 -46.17
N THR A 227 7.71 -23.14 -46.52
CA THR A 227 8.87 -23.57 -45.73
C THR A 227 8.87 -22.90 -44.34
N PHE A 228 8.54 -21.61 -44.27
CA PHE A 228 8.42 -20.90 -42.99
C PHE A 228 7.27 -21.44 -42.12
N LEU A 229 6.11 -21.71 -42.70
CA LEU A 229 4.96 -22.28 -41.98
C LEU A 229 5.27 -23.68 -41.44
N LEU A 230 5.95 -24.51 -42.24
CA LEU A 230 6.44 -25.82 -41.82
C LEU A 230 7.42 -25.68 -40.64
N ALA A 231 8.38 -24.77 -40.73
CA ALA A 231 9.34 -24.53 -39.65
C ALA A 231 8.66 -24.07 -38.34
N ILE A 232 7.64 -23.22 -38.41
CA ILE A 232 6.88 -22.79 -37.21
C ILE A 232 6.04 -23.94 -36.63
N ASN A 233 5.45 -24.80 -37.46
CA ASN A 233 4.70 -25.97 -37.01
C ASN A 233 5.61 -27.02 -36.37
N GLU A 234 6.75 -27.29 -37.00
CA GLU A 234 7.77 -28.21 -36.48
C GLU A 234 8.35 -27.67 -35.17
N LEU A 235 8.58 -26.36 -35.07
CA LEU A 235 9.02 -25.73 -33.82
C LEU A 235 7.98 -25.87 -32.71
N GLU A 236 6.67 -25.77 -33.00
CA GLU A 236 5.62 -26.02 -32.00
C GLU A 236 5.64 -27.46 -31.49
N GLU A 237 5.79 -28.42 -32.40
CA GLU A 237 5.83 -29.85 -32.09
C GLU A 237 7.07 -30.21 -31.26
N VAL A 238 8.23 -29.67 -31.64
CA VAL A 238 9.49 -29.84 -30.92
C VAL A 238 9.39 -29.24 -29.52
N VAL A 239 8.97 -27.98 -29.39
CA VAL A 239 8.85 -27.28 -28.09
C VAL A 239 7.80 -27.94 -27.19
N GLY A 240 6.73 -28.50 -27.78
CA GLY A 240 5.69 -29.24 -27.07
C GLY A 240 6.11 -30.65 -26.61
N SER A 241 7.20 -31.20 -27.14
CA SER A 241 7.62 -32.59 -26.91
C SER A 241 8.21 -32.81 -25.51
N GLN A 242 8.07 -34.04 -24.98
CA GLN A 242 8.80 -34.46 -23.77
C GLN A 242 10.32 -34.45 -23.97
N GLN A 243 10.78 -34.70 -25.20
CA GLN A 243 12.20 -34.79 -25.51
C GLN A 243 12.90 -33.44 -25.38
N TYR A 244 12.24 -32.36 -25.81
CA TYR A 244 12.72 -31.00 -25.63
C TYR A 244 12.75 -30.59 -24.15
N ARG A 245 11.75 -31.00 -23.36
CA ARG A 245 11.73 -30.76 -21.91
C ARG A 245 12.89 -31.47 -21.20
N GLU A 246 13.18 -32.72 -21.57
CA GLU A 246 14.34 -33.46 -21.04
C GLU A 246 15.68 -32.81 -21.45
N GLN A 247 15.81 -32.34 -22.70
CA GLN A 247 16.99 -31.59 -23.15
C GLN A 247 17.17 -30.28 -22.38
N LEU A 248 16.07 -29.54 -22.12
CA LEU A 248 16.11 -28.34 -21.29
C LEU A 248 16.55 -28.66 -19.87
N LYS A 249 16.00 -29.70 -19.23
CA LYS A 249 16.45 -30.16 -17.90
C LYS A 249 17.95 -30.47 -17.90
N GLU A 250 18.43 -31.18 -18.92
CA GLU A 250 19.84 -31.56 -19.01
C GLU A 250 20.76 -30.35 -19.25
N ASN A 251 20.35 -29.41 -20.09
CA ASN A 251 21.09 -28.15 -20.33
C ASN A 251 21.14 -27.28 -19.08
N ILE A 252 20.02 -27.12 -18.37
CA ILE A 252 19.96 -26.41 -17.09
C ILE A 252 20.88 -27.08 -16.06
N ARG A 253 20.85 -28.42 -15.99
CA ARG A 253 21.71 -29.19 -15.09
C ARG A 253 23.20 -29.03 -15.42
N ARG A 254 23.57 -28.99 -16.71
CA ARG A 254 24.95 -28.78 -17.17
C ARG A 254 25.46 -27.37 -16.91
N GLU A 255 24.65 -26.33 -17.18
CA GLU A 255 25.00 -24.94 -16.89
C GLU A 255 25.11 -24.67 -15.39
N SER A 256 24.34 -25.37 -14.56
CA SER A 256 24.36 -25.21 -13.11
C SER A 256 25.60 -25.79 -12.41
N GLY A 257 26.39 -26.65 -13.08
CA GLY A 257 27.61 -27.25 -12.54
C GLY A 257 27.42 -28.09 -11.26
N ASN A 258 28.53 -28.56 -10.65
CA ASN A 258 28.53 -29.30 -9.38
C ASN A 258 28.33 -28.39 -8.14
N SER A 259 27.63 -27.27 -8.35
CA SER A 259 27.47 -26.15 -7.41
C SER A 259 26.45 -26.52 -6.32
N GLN A 260 26.49 -25.82 -5.18
CA GLN A 260 25.53 -26.04 -4.10
C GLN A 260 24.08 -25.81 -4.60
N PRO A 261 23.06 -26.46 -4.02
CA PRO A 261 21.67 -26.35 -4.49
C PRO A 261 21.17 -24.90 -4.63
N ALA A 262 21.63 -24.01 -3.73
CA ALA A 262 21.36 -22.58 -3.77
C ALA A 262 21.96 -21.89 -5.03
N GLU A 263 23.20 -22.22 -5.39
CA GLU A 263 23.87 -21.64 -6.57
C GLU A 263 23.24 -22.15 -7.88
N ARG A 264 22.85 -23.43 -7.94
CA ARG A 264 22.14 -24.00 -9.10
C ARG A 264 20.76 -23.37 -9.29
N PHE A 265 20.04 -23.14 -8.20
CA PHE A 265 18.74 -22.49 -8.26
C PHE A 265 18.88 -21.04 -8.71
N ARG A 266 19.93 -20.33 -8.27
CA ARG A 266 20.20 -18.95 -8.65
C ARG A 266 20.52 -18.83 -10.14
N SER A 267 21.40 -19.69 -10.66
CA SER A 267 21.71 -19.71 -12.10
C SER A 267 20.47 -20.04 -12.94
N THR A 268 19.66 -21.00 -12.49
CA THR A 268 18.41 -21.37 -13.19
C THR A 268 17.39 -20.24 -13.16
N PHE A 269 17.26 -19.53 -12.04
CA PHE A 269 16.38 -18.37 -11.90
C PHE A 269 16.82 -17.20 -12.79
N GLU A 270 18.12 -16.93 -12.88
CA GLU A 270 18.67 -15.92 -13.81
C GLU A 270 18.40 -16.30 -15.28
N THR A 271 18.53 -17.57 -15.64
CA THR A 271 18.16 -18.08 -16.97
C THR A 271 16.66 -17.92 -17.24
N ILE A 272 15.78 -18.26 -16.30
CA ILE A 272 14.32 -18.05 -16.42
C ILE A 272 13.99 -16.56 -16.58
N LYS A 273 14.57 -15.71 -15.74
CA LYS A 273 14.37 -14.26 -15.75
C LYS A 273 14.75 -13.66 -17.10
N SER A 274 15.90 -14.06 -17.67
CA SER A 274 16.34 -13.59 -19.00
C SER A 274 15.46 -14.08 -20.15
N GLN A 275 14.78 -15.22 -19.99
CA GLN A 275 13.94 -15.82 -21.04
C GLN A 275 12.45 -15.45 -20.94
N ILE A 276 11.99 -14.90 -19.81
CA ILE A 276 10.59 -14.50 -19.59
C ILE A 276 10.44 -12.98 -19.66
N PRO A 277 9.83 -12.43 -20.74
CA PRO A 277 9.63 -10.97 -20.89
C PRO A 277 8.82 -10.32 -19.76
N PHE A 278 8.00 -11.10 -19.06
CA PHE A 278 7.20 -10.64 -17.93
C PHE A 278 8.06 -10.23 -16.71
N PHE A 279 9.17 -10.91 -16.44
CA PHE A 279 10.08 -10.51 -15.35
C PHE A 279 10.75 -9.18 -15.64
N VAL A 280 11.19 -8.96 -16.88
CA VAL A 280 11.75 -7.67 -17.33
C VAL A 280 10.72 -6.53 -17.17
N LEU A 281 9.44 -6.80 -17.44
CA LEU A 281 8.35 -5.84 -17.21
C LEU A 281 8.12 -5.56 -15.72
N ILE A 282 8.11 -6.60 -14.87
CA ILE A 282 7.98 -6.45 -13.41
C ILE A 282 9.12 -5.60 -12.88
N GLU A 283 10.37 -5.90 -13.26
CA GLU A 283 11.54 -5.16 -12.81
C GLU A 283 11.46 -3.70 -13.22
N LYS A 284 11.11 -3.43 -14.48
CA LYS A 284 10.96 -2.07 -15.02
C LYS A 284 9.88 -1.26 -14.31
N TYR A 285 8.77 -1.88 -13.93
CA TYR A 285 7.63 -1.22 -13.28
C TYR A 285 7.51 -1.55 -11.79
N PHE A 286 8.57 -2.04 -11.16
CA PHE A 286 8.55 -2.51 -9.78
C PHE A 286 8.11 -1.41 -8.80
N TRP A 287 8.56 -0.17 -9.03
CA TRP A 287 8.15 1.00 -8.26
C TRP A 287 6.63 1.23 -8.28
N LEU A 288 6.01 1.02 -9.44
CA LEU A 288 4.58 1.22 -9.64
C LEU A 288 3.79 0.09 -8.96
N ILE A 289 4.22 -1.15 -9.15
CA ILE A 289 3.60 -2.33 -8.53
C ILE A 289 3.62 -2.21 -7.00
N THR A 290 4.78 -1.84 -6.45
CA THR A 290 4.97 -1.63 -5.01
C THR A 290 4.08 -0.50 -4.50
N ALA A 291 4.09 0.67 -5.15
CA ALA A 291 3.27 1.81 -4.75
C ALA A 291 1.76 1.50 -4.80
N ILE A 292 1.29 0.82 -5.86
CA ILE A 292 -0.12 0.39 -5.96
C ILE A 292 -0.47 -0.57 -4.83
N SER A 293 0.37 -1.55 -4.53
CA SER A 293 0.10 -2.56 -3.51
C SER A 293 -0.05 -1.93 -2.13
N PHE A 294 0.93 -1.12 -1.71
CA PHE A 294 0.88 -0.42 -0.42
C PHE A 294 -0.29 0.54 -0.31
N THR A 295 -0.55 1.31 -1.37
CA THR A 295 -1.67 2.27 -1.38
C THR A 295 -3.02 1.56 -1.34
N SER A 296 -3.15 0.41 -1.99
CA SER A 296 -4.36 -0.41 -1.94
C SER A 296 -4.63 -0.95 -0.55
N ILE A 297 -3.59 -1.45 0.13
CA ILE A 297 -3.68 -1.88 1.54
C ILE A 297 -4.08 -0.69 2.43
N PHE A 298 -3.45 0.46 2.25
CA PHE A 298 -3.78 1.68 2.98
C PHE A 298 -5.24 2.09 2.76
N PHE A 299 -5.75 2.05 1.53
CA PHE A 299 -7.16 2.33 1.25
C PHE A 299 -8.11 1.30 1.85
N LEU A 300 -7.73 0.03 1.87
CA LEU A 300 -8.52 -1.03 2.50
C LEU A 300 -8.63 -0.79 4.01
N VAL A 301 -7.50 -0.63 4.70
CA VAL A 301 -7.47 -0.33 6.14
C VAL A 301 -8.16 1.00 6.44
N GLY A 302 -7.87 2.03 5.65
CA GLY A 302 -8.48 3.34 5.78
C GLY A 302 -10.01 3.30 5.63
N GLY A 303 -10.50 2.66 4.58
CA GLY A 303 -11.92 2.63 4.24
C GLY A 303 -12.75 1.70 5.13
N ILE A 304 -12.20 0.55 5.51
CA ILE A 304 -12.92 -0.50 6.25
C ILE A 304 -12.76 -0.34 7.77
N ILE A 305 -11.61 0.15 8.24
CA ILE A 305 -11.30 0.21 9.68
C ILE A 305 -11.28 1.65 10.18
N ILE A 306 -10.38 2.49 9.64
CA ILE A 306 -10.14 3.85 10.16
C ILE A 306 -11.38 4.73 10.03
N LYS A 307 -12.05 4.71 8.86
CA LYS A 307 -13.23 5.53 8.61
C LYS A 307 -14.40 5.13 9.53
N PRO A 308 -14.83 3.85 9.63
CA PRO A 308 -15.89 3.46 10.55
C PRO A 308 -15.57 3.72 12.03
N LEU A 309 -14.33 3.48 12.47
CA LEU A 309 -13.90 3.82 13.83
C LEU A 309 -13.97 5.33 14.08
N GLY A 310 -13.50 6.14 13.13
CA GLY A 310 -13.56 7.59 13.21
C GLY A 310 -15.01 8.11 13.29
N MET A 311 -15.92 7.50 12.53
CA MET A 311 -17.36 7.77 12.61
C MET A 311 -17.94 7.44 13.99
N LEU A 312 -17.57 6.28 14.54
CA LEU A 312 -18.03 5.82 15.85
C LEU A 312 -17.51 6.75 16.97
N TYR A 313 -16.21 7.05 17.00
CA TYR A 313 -15.64 7.97 17.99
C TYR A 313 -16.23 9.37 17.89
N ALA A 314 -16.43 9.87 16.68
CA ALA A 314 -17.06 11.18 16.47
C ALA A 314 -18.49 11.23 17.05
N GLY A 315 -19.28 10.17 16.83
CA GLY A 315 -20.61 10.05 17.42
C GLY A 315 -20.58 9.96 18.95
N LEU A 316 -19.66 9.18 19.52
CA LEU A 316 -19.49 9.07 20.97
C LEU A 316 -19.07 10.40 21.61
N PHE A 317 -18.13 11.12 21.02
CA PHE A 317 -17.68 12.42 21.54
C PHE A 317 -18.78 13.49 21.46
N ASP A 318 -19.58 13.52 20.39
CA ASP A 318 -20.73 14.43 20.28
C ASP A 318 -21.80 14.10 21.33
N LEU A 319 -22.08 12.81 21.57
CA LEU A 319 -22.98 12.37 22.64
C LEU A 319 -22.48 12.84 24.01
N VAL A 320 -21.22 12.58 24.34
CA VAL A 320 -20.61 12.98 25.62
C VAL A 320 -20.67 14.50 25.82
N LEU A 321 -20.36 15.30 24.79
CA LEU A 321 -20.45 16.75 24.87
C LEU A 321 -21.88 17.24 25.07
N SER A 322 -22.86 16.61 24.42
CA SER A 322 -24.28 16.96 24.59
C SER A 322 -24.79 16.70 26.01
N LEU A 323 -24.26 15.67 26.69
CA LEU A 323 -24.62 15.33 28.07
C LEU A 323 -23.98 16.30 29.08
N ILE A 324 -22.75 16.75 28.83
CA ILE A 324 -21.99 17.62 29.75
C ILE A 324 -22.41 19.09 29.61
N SER A 325 -22.89 19.53 28.44
CA SER A 325 -23.22 20.93 28.17
C SER A 325 -24.62 21.12 27.54
N PRO A 326 -25.71 20.85 28.29
CA PRO A 326 -27.09 20.88 27.76
C PRO A 326 -27.55 22.26 27.24
N LYS A 327 -26.93 23.35 27.69
CA LYS A 327 -27.22 24.72 27.21
C LYS A 327 -26.82 24.94 25.74
N VAL A 328 -25.77 24.26 25.27
CA VAL A 328 -25.35 24.32 23.85
C VAL A 328 -26.37 23.57 22.99
N THR A 329 -26.85 22.42 23.48
CA THR A 329 -27.87 21.59 22.83
C THR A 329 -29.23 22.30 22.70
N ALA A 330 -29.60 23.15 23.66
CA ALA A 330 -30.85 23.91 23.60
C ALA A 330 -30.82 25.00 22.50
N GLN A 331 -29.71 25.73 22.34
CA GLN A 331 -29.55 26.69 21.25
C GLN A 331 -29.39 26.01 19.88
N GLN A 332 -28.80 24.81 19.83
CA GLN A 332 -28.69 24.01 18.61
C GLN A 332 -30.04 23.46 18.16
N LYS A 333 -30.85 22.92 19.09
CA LYS A 333 -32.22 22.45 18.80
C LYS A 333 -33.14 23.58 18.34
N LEU A 334 -32.94 24.80 18.82
CA LEU A 334 -33.66 25.99 18.35
C LEU A 334 -33.29 26.35 16.90
N ARG A 335 -32.01 26.23 16.50
CA ARG A 335 -31.58 26.44 15.12
C ARG A 335 -31.94 25.31 14.15
N GLU A 336 -32.10 24.09 14.65
CA GLU A 336 -32.56 22.93 13.85
C GLU A 336 -34.09 22.90 13.69
N ALA A 337 -34.83 23.67 14.49
CA ALA A 337 -36.28 23.80 14.44
C ALA A 337 -36.77 25.02 13.62
N GLU A 338 -35.85 25.89 13.18
CA GLU A 338 -36.06 27.00 12.24
C GLU A 338 -35.75 26.57 10.80
#